data_AF-A0A2K4WJU5-F1
#
_entry.id   AF-A0A2K4WJU5-F1
#
_cell.length_a   1.000
_cell.length_b   1.000
_cell.length_c   1.000
_cell.angle_alpha   90.00
_cell.angle_beta   90.00
_cell.angle_gamma   90.00
#
_symmetry.space_group_name_H-M   'P 1'
#
loop_
_entity.id
_entity.type
_entity.pdbx_description
1 polymer ?
#
loop_
_entity_poly.entity_id
_entity_poly.type
_entity_poly.pdbx_seq_one_letter_code
_entity_poly.pdbx_strand_id
1 'polypeptide(L)' 'MTKPKTDRVKYTLEFKLEAVRLVDTGLTLAAAARSLGISDQTLFNWVKAHRQGRLTGADIKPVMLALIEN' A
#
# COMPACT_ATOMS: atom_id res chain seq x y z
N MET A 1 -12.21 10.45 24.39
CA MET A 1 -12.76 10.39 23.01
C MET A 1 -11.95 9.40 22.18
N THR A 2 -12.49 8.21 21.90
CA THR A 2 -11.87 7.23 21.02
C THR A 2 -12.13 7.62 19.56
N LYS A 3 -11.07 7.68 18.74
CA LYS A 3 -11.18 7.99 17.31
C LYS A 3 -12.01 6.89 16.61
N PRO A 4 -12.94 7.23 15.71
CA PRO A 4 -13.71 6.24 14.98
C PRO A 4 -12.77 5.34 14.17
N LYS A 5 -13.03 4.03 14.20
CA LYS A 5 -12.27 3.04 13.44
C LYS A 5 -12.62 3.23 11.96
N THR A 6 -11.68 3.77 11.19
CA THR A 6 -11.83 3.86 9.73
C THR A 6 -11.86 2.45 9.14
N ASP A 7 -12.96 2.09 8.48
CA ASP A 7 -13.04 0.89 7.67
C ASP A 7 -11.92 0.92 6.62
N ARG A 8 -11.01 -0.05 6.71
CA ARG A 8 -9.86 -0.14 5.80
C ARG A 8 -10.35 -0.69 4.47
N VAL A 9 -10.20 0.11 3.42
CA VAL A 9 -10.37 -0.36 2.03
C VAL A 9 -9.45 -1.56 1.79
N LYS A 10 -10.01 -2.66 1.33
CA LYS A 10 -9.27 -3.87 0.94
C LYS A 10 -9.05 -3.85 -0.56
N TYR A 11 -7.78 -3.90 -0.97
CA TYR A 11 -7.40 -4.01 -2.38
C TYR A 11 -7.00 -5.45 -2.68
N THR A 12 -7.44 -5.98 -3.82
CA THR A 12 -7.05 -7.32 -4.28
C THR A 12 -5.56 -7.34 -4.64
N LEU A 13 -4.94 -8.53 -4.63
CA LEU A 13 -3.53 -8.66 -5.03
C LEU A 13 -3.33 -8.20 -6.48
N GLU A 14 -4.25 -8.57 -7.38
CA GLU A 14 -4.22 -8.19 -8.79
C GLU A 14 -4.19 -6.66 -8.96
N PHE A 15 -5.04 -5.94 -8.21
CA PHE A 15 -5.04 -4.48 -8.23
C PHE A 15 -3.72 -3.88 -7.76
N LYS A 16 -3.12 -4.44 -6.70
CA LYS A 16 -1.81 -3.99 -6.21
C LYS A 16 -0.69 -4.24 -7.21
N LEU A 17 -0.71 -5.40 -7.87
CA LEU A 17 0.29 -5.76 -8.88
C LEU A 17 0.20 -4.85 -10.10
N GLU A 18 -1.01 -4.57 -10.58
CA GLU A 18 -1.21 -3.62 -11.68
C GLU A 18 -0.73 -2.22 -11.31
N ALA A 19 -0.99 -1.77 -10.07
CA ALA A 19 -0.50 -0.50 -9.58
C ALA A 19 1.03 -0.41 -9.56
N VAL A 20 1.71 -1.49 -9.17
CA VAL A 20 3.19 -1.56 -9.20
C VAL A 20 3.71 -1.61 -10.63
N ARG A 21 3.04 -2.36 -11.52
CA ARG A 21 3.40 -2.45 -12.94
C ARG A 21 3.44 -1.08 -13.60
N LEU A 22 2.49 -0.19 -13.30
CA LEU A 22 2.50 1.19 -13.82
C LEU A 22 3.80 1.93 -13.45
N VAL A 23 4.26 1.80 -12.21
CA VAL A 23 5.51 2.41 -11.75
C VAL A 23 6.72 1.79 -12.45
N ASP A 24 6.74 0.47 -12.59
CA ASP A 24 7.83 -0.24 -13.28
C ASP A 24 7.87 0.10 -14.78
N THR A 25 6.74 0.48 -15.40
CA THR A 25 6.69 0.98 -16.78
C THR A 25 7.15 2.43 -16.95
N GLY A 26 7.55 3.08 -15.85
CA GLY A 26 8.12 4.42 -15.87
C GLY A 26 7.18 5.54 -15.43
N LEU A 27 5.95 5.24 -15.01
CA LEU A 27 5.12 6.27 -14.37
C LEU A 27 5.72 6.65 -13.01
N THR A 28 5.64 7.93 -12.68
CA THR A 28 5.95 8.36 -11.32
C THR A 28 4.91 7.82 -10.34
N LEU A 29 5.33 7.62 -9.08
CA LEU A 29 4.45 7.24 -7.98
C LEU A 29 3.18 8.12 -7.91
N ALA A 30 3.36 9.44 -7.99
CA ALA A 30 2.25 10.39 -7.92
C ALA A 30 1.31 10.28 -9.13
N ALA A 31 1.83 10.08 -10.34
CA ALA A 31 0.99 9.92 -11.53
C ALA A 31 0.18 8.62 -11.48
N ALA A 32 0.80 7.51 -11.12
CA ALA A 32 0.13 6.22 -10.98
C ALA A 32 -0.92 6.23 -9.85
N ALA A 33 -0.60 6.83 -8.70
CA ALA A 33 -1.54 6.96 -7.58
C ALA A 33 -2.79 7.77 -7.94
N ARG A 34 -2.62 8.92 -8.62
CA ARG A 34 -3.73 9.73 -9.12
C ARG A 34 -4.59 8.98 -10.13
N SER A 35 -3.97 8.24 -11.06
CA SER A 35 -4.70 7.43 -12.05
C SER A 35 -5.57 6.35 -11.41
N LEU A 36 -5.16 5.84 -10.24
CA LEU A 36 -5.85 4.76 -9.52
C LEU A 36 -6.76 5.26 -8.39
N GLY A 37 -6.78 6.57 -8.11
CA GLY A 37 -7.56 7.14 -7.02
C GLY A 37 -7.10 6.69 -5.62
N ILE A 38 -5.82 6.35 -5.45
CA ILE A 38 -5.24 5.94 -4.16
C ILE A 38 -4.22 6.97 -3.66
N SER A 39 -3.87 6.92 -2.38
CA SER A 39 -2.82 7.79 -1.84
C SER A 39 -1.43 7.36 -2.32
N ASP A 40 -0.55 8.34 -2.57
CA ASP A 40 0.85 8.12 -2.93
C ASP A 40 1.56 7.20 -1.91
N GLN A 41 1.25 7.35 -0.62
CA GLN A 41 1.80 6.52 0.45
C GLN A 41 1.35 5.06 0.35
N THR A 42 0.10 4.80 -0.05
CA THR A 42 -0.40 3.44 -0.29
C THR A 42 0.41 2.79 -1.40
N LEU A 43 0.55 3.47 -2.54
CA LEU A 43 1.29 2.95 -3.67
C LEU A 43 2.77 2.74 -3.36
N PHE A 44 3.40 3.70 -2.66
CA PHE A 44 4.78 3.58 -2.20
C PHE A 44 4.99 2.33 -1.34
N ASN A 45 4.09 2.04 -0.40
CA ASN A 45 4.20 0.86 0.45
C ASN A 45 4.11 -0.43 -0.36
N TRP A 46 3.25 -0.48 -1.38
CA TRP A 46 3.14 -1.65 -2.26
C TRP A 46 4.37 -1.83 -3.15
N VAL A 47 4.90 -0.76 -3.76
CA VAL A 47 6.15 -0.81 -4.53
C VAL A 47 7.32 -1.28 -3.65
N LYS A 48 7.42 -0.76 -2.42
CA LYS A 48 8.42 -1.21 -1.44
C LYS A 48 8.25 -2.68 -1.10
N ALA A 49 7.03 -3.14 -0.83
CA ALA A 49 6.76 -4.54 -0.53
C ALA A 49 7.06 -5.46 -1.73
N HIS A 50 6.73 -5.04 -2.95
CA HIS A 50 7.02 -5.77 -4.19
C HIS A 50 8.52 -5.97 -4.39
N ARG A 51 9.32 -4.91 -4.26
CA ARG A 51 10.79 -4.96 -4.36
C ARG A 51 11.44 -5.86 -3.31
N GLN A 52 10.73 -6.14 -2.22
CA GLN A 52 11.18 -7.03 -1.15
C GLN A 52 10.63 -8.45 -1.29
N GLY A 53 9.83 -8.76 -2.32
CA GLY A 53 9.14 -10.04 -2.48
C GLY A 53 8.02 -10.28 -1.47
N ARG A 54 7.48 -9.22 -0.85
CA ARG A 54 6.50 -9.29 0.26
C ARG A 54 5.13 -8.71 -0.09
N LEU A 55 4.85 -8.39 -1.35
CA LEU A 55 3.54 -7.88 -1.75
C LEU A 55 2.52 -9.03 -1.76
N THR A 56 1.55 -8.97 -0.85
CA THR A 56 0.50 -10.00 -0.73
C THR A 56 -0.90 -9.37 -0.73
N GLY A 57 -1.92 -10.18 -1.04
CA GLY A 57 -3.32 -9.75 -1.06
C GLY A 57 -3.88 -9.38 0.31
N ALA A 58 -3.27 -9.88 1.39
CA ALA A 58 -3.64 -9.54 2.76
C ALA A 58 -3.03 -8.19 3.15
N ASP A 59 -3.76 -7.09 2.94
CA ASP A 59 -3.41 -5.76 3.48
C ASP A 59 -3.65 -5.72 4.99
N ILE A 60 -3.00 -6.61 5.74
CA ILE A 60 -2.86 -6.46 7.18
C ILE A 60 -1.65 -5.55 7.36
N LYS A 61 -1.88 -4.25 7.54
CA LYS A 61 -0.92 -3.46 8.31
C LYS A 61 -0.92 -4.07 9.72
N PRO A 62 0.18 -4.67 10.22
CA PRO A 62 0.34 -4.78 11.65
C PRO A 62 0.56 -3.34 12.12
N VAL A 63 -0.53 -2.63 12.41
CA VAL A 63 -0.48 -1.32 13.05
C VAL A 63 -0.13 -1.47 14.53
N MET A 64 0.78 -2.40 14.88
CA MET A 64 1.12 -2.75 16.26
C MET A 64 2.53 -3.36 16.38
N LEU A 65 3.55 -2.85 15.67
CA LEU A 65 4.95 -3.12 16.00
C LEU A 65 5.71 -1.84 16.37
N ALA A 66 5.05 -0.98 17.13
CA ALA A 66 5.68 0.07 17.92
C ALA A 66 5.22 -0.06 19.38
N LEU A 67 5.21 -1.30 19.90
CA LEU A 67 5.22 -1.54 21.33
C LEU A 67 6.64 -1.98 21.68
N ILE A 68 7.36 -1.05 22.29
CA ILE A 68 8.28 -1.28 23.40
C ILE A 68 9.27 -2.43 23.16
N GLU A 69 10.46 -2.07 22.67
CA GLU A 69 11.67 -2.77 23.12
C GLU A 69 12.60 -1.75 23.79
N ASN A 70 12.76 -2.00 25.09
CA ASN A 70 13.67 -1.44 26.11
C ASN A 70 13.46 0.00 26.60
#